data_AF-A0A4R4ZGV1-F1
#
_entry.id   AF-A0A4R4ZGV1-F1
#
_cell.length_a   1.000
_cell.length_b   1.000
_cell.length_c   1.000
_cell.angle_alpha   90.00
_cell.angle_beta   90.00
_cell.angle_gamma   90.00
#
_symmetry.space_group_name_H-M   'P 1'
#
loop_
_entity.id
_entity.type
_entity.pdbx_description
1 polymer ?
#
loop_
_entity_poly.entity_id
_entity_poly.type
_entity_poly.pdbx_seq_one_letter_code
_entity_poly.pdbx_strand_id
1 'polypeptide(L)'
;MSRARRRRERVLEHLTELREMPLGGGPAPAFRERLRAELVAGALGERPEPAGRAAGPASGPAHRRPSRRRPLLSQLAAVGLAGAMMVSSFATYQAVPGDTLYPLKRAAESTFVRLSTDDAERGRRELASAETRAREVASLLGSSSGGPLVGRTLKDMEKSTKSGIERLERVEPRSPKIKTFAEDQKETVKPMLQELDDSQLAQAQDYLDYIDGLVPPE
;
A
#
# COMPACT_ATOMS: atom_id res chain seq x y z
N MET A 1 23.81 -22.53 25.55
CA MET A 1 22.89 -22.11 24.45
C MET A 1 22.14 -20.83 24.85
N SER A 2 22.08 -19.82 23.97
CA SER A 2 21.46 -18.52 24.26
C SER A 2 19.93 -18.58 24.28
N ARG A 3 19.28 -17.72 25.08
CA ARG A 3 17.80 -17.62 25.15
C ARG A 3 17.15 -17.32 23.79
N ALA A 4 17.84 -16.53 22.96
CA ALA A 4 17.40 -16.19 21.61
C ALA A 4 17.35 -17.41 20.68
N ARG A 5 18.33 -18.32 20.77
CA ARG A 5 18.37 -19.56 19.98
C ARG A 5 17.20 -20.48 20.32
N ARG A 6 16.91 -20.67 21.61
CA ARG A 6 15.74 -21.47 22.06
C ARG A 6 14.41 -20.88 21.61
N ARG A 7 14.28 -19.55 21.58
CA ARG A 7 13.07 -18.89 21.08
C ARG A 7 12.90 -19.12 19.57
N ARG A 8 13.99 -19.05 18.80
CA ARG A 8 13.98 -19.35 17.36
C ARG A 8 13.63 -20.81 17.08
N GLU A 9 14.21 -21.76 17.82
CA GLU A 9 13.92 -23.18 17.68
C GLU A 9 12.43 -23.48 17.93
N ARG A 10 11.82 -22.91 18.98
CA ARG A 10 10.37 -23.03 19.23
C ARG A 10 9.49 -22.46 18.13
N VAL A 11 9.89 -21.34 17.52
CA VAL A 11 9.12 -20.76 16.40
C VAL A 11 9.18 -21.68 15.18
N LEU A 12 10.34 -22.27 14.90
CA LEU A 12 10.50 -23.20 13.77
C LEU A 12 9.70 -24.49 13.98
N GLU A 13 9.66 -24.99 15.22
CA GLU A 13 8.85 -26.14 15.60
C GLU A 13 7.36 -25.85 15.36
N HIS A 14 6.86 -24.72 15.84
CA HIS A 14 5.46 -24.32 15.63
C HIS A 14 5.10 -24.08 14.16
N LEU A 15 6.01 -23.51 13.37
CA LEU A 15 5.81 -23.36 11.93
C LEU A 15 5.75 -24.71 11.21
N THR A 16 6.49 -25.70 11.72
CA THR A 16 6.46 -27.07 11.18
C THR A 16 5.13 -27.74 11.52
N GLU A 17 4.66 -27.62 12.77
CA GLU A 17 3.33 -28.10 13.18
C GLU A 17 2.20 -27.48 12.34
N LEU A 18 2.26 -26.17 12.09
CA LEU A 18 1.28 -25.47 11.26
C LEU A 18 1.32 -25.91 9.78
N ARG A 19 2.50 -26.28 9.28
CA ARG A 19 2.66 -26.77 7.91
C ARG A 19 2.05 -28.16 7.72
N GLU A 20 2.16 -29.02 8.72
CA GLU A 20 1.61 -30.38 8.69
C GLU A 20 0.10 -30.40 8.95
N MET A 21 -0.47 -29.29 9.45
CA MET A 21 -1.91 -29.15 9.59
C MET A 21 -2.54 -29.13 8.17
N PRO A 22 -3.49 -30.04 7.88
CA PRO A 22 -4.12 -30.09 6.56
C PRO A 22 -4.99 -28.85 6.36
N LEU A 23 -4.39 -27.81 5.78
CA LEU A 23 -5.12 -26.73 5.14
C LEU A 23 -5.93 -27.38 4.03
N GLY A 24 -7.27 -27.30 4.14
CA GLY A 24 -8.22 -28.03 3.30
C GLY A 24 -7.79 -28.11 1.84
N GLY A 25 -8.05 -29.26 1.22
CA GLY A 25 -7.59 -29.64 -0.11
C GLY A 25 -7.59 -28.45 -1.06
N GLY A 26 -6.42 -28.18 -1.66
CA GLY A 26 -6.17 -26.96 -2.42
C GLY A 26 -7.19 -26.71 -3.54
N PRO A 27 -7.03 -25.62 -4.32
CA PRO A 27 -8.09 -25.11 -5.18
C PRO A 27 -8.73 -26.18 -6.06
N ALA A 28 -10.06 -26.10 -6.21
CA ALA A 28 -10.85 -27.09 -6.92
C ALA A 28 -10.24 -27.45 -8.30
N PRO A 29 -10.27 -28.72 -8.73
CA PRO A 29 -9.62 -29.15 -9.98
C PRO A 29 -10.02 -28.31 -11.20
N ALA A 30 -11.31 -27.99 -11.34
CA ALA A 30 -11.82 -27.16 -12.42
C ALA A 30 -11.23 -25.73 -12.42
N PHE A 31 -10.92 -25.17 -11.25
CA PHE A 31 -10.25 -23.88 -11.16
C PHE A 31 -8.78 -23.99 -11.62
N ARG A 32 -8.08 -25.05 -11.21
CA ARG A 32 -6.68 -25.28 -11.62
C ARG A 32 -6.57 -25.47 -13.14
N GLU A 33 -7.50 -26.19 -13.73
CA GLU A 33 -7.54 -26.41 -15.18
C GLU A 33 -7.79 -25.13 -15.95
N ARG A 34 -8.77 -24.31 -15.52
CA ARG A 34 -9.01 -22.99 -16.11
C ARG A 34 -7.79 -22.08 -16.00
N LEU A 35 -7.20 -21.97 -14.81
CA LEU A 35 -6.02 -21.15 -14.59
C LEU A 35 -4.82 -21.63 -15.42
N ARG A 36 -4.63 -22.95 -15.56
CA ARG A 36 -3.57 -23.50 -16.41
C ARG A 36 -3.79 -23.14 -17.88
N ALA A 37 -5.02 -23.25 -18.37
CA ALA A 37 -5.35 -22.90 -19.75
C ALA A 37 -5.10 -21.40 -20.01
N GLU A 38 -5.49 -20.54 -19.06
CA GLU A 38 -5.26 -19.10 -19.12
C GLU A 38 -3.75 -18.73 -19.13
N LEU A 39 -2.95 -19.37 -18.27
CA LEU A 39 -1.51 -19.11 -18.20
C LEU A 39 -0.75 -19.60 -19.43
N VAL A 40 -1.11 -20.77 -19.98
CA VAL A 40 -0.52 -21.29 -21.21
C VAL A 40 -0.89 -20.39 -22.40
N ALA A 41 -2.13 -19.91 -22.46
CA ALA A 41 -2.56 -18.97 -23.49
C ALA A 41 -1.81 -17.63 -23.38
N GLY A 42 -1.56 -17.14 -22.16
CA GLY A 42 -0.80 -15.91 -21.92
C GLY A 42 0.70 -16.04 -22.25
N ALA A 43 1.31 -17.19 -21.99
CA ALA A 43 2.74 -17.43 -22.26
C ALA A 43 3.07 -17.49 -23.76
N LEU A 44 2.11 -17.84 -24.61
CA LEU A 44 2.25 -17.84 -26.07
C LEU A 44 1.99 -16.45 -26.69
N GLY A 45 1.52 -15.48 -25.90
CA GLY A 45 1.17 -14.11 -26.30
C GLY A 45 2.23 -13.08 -25.93
N GLU A 46 3.43 -13.26 -26.48
CA GLU A 46 4.47 -12.28 -26.85
C GLU A 46 4.77 -11.03 -25.99
N ARG A 47 6.08 -10.93 -25.71
CA ARG A 47 6.88 -9.79 -25.24
C ARG A 47 6.70 -8.55 -26.15
N PRO A 48 6.43 -7.34 -25.63
CA PRO A 48 6.32 -6.14 -26.47
C PRO A 48 7.68 -5.44 -26.65
N GLU A 49 8.17 -5.37 -27.88
CA GLU A 49 9.15 -4.38 -28.35
C GLU A 49 8.44 -3.02 -28.55
N PRO A 50 9.08 -1.87 -28.21
CA PRO A 50 8.47 -0.56 -28.41
C PRO A 50 8.87 0.02 -29.77
N ALA A 51 7.89 0.31 -30.64
CA ALA A 51 8.14 1.03 -31.90
C ALA A 51 7.15 2.20 -32.09
N GLY A 52 7.72 3.35 -32.43
CA GLY A 52 7.12 4.66 -32.52
C GLY A 52 6.07 4.86 -33.62
N ARG A 53 5.26 5.90 -33.39
CA ARG A 53 4.21 6.48 -34.26
C ARG A 53 4.89 7.25 -35.43
N ALA A 54 4.77 6.85 -36.70
CA ALA A 54 3.77 7.21 -37.76
C ALA A 54 3.81 8.70 -38.21
N ALA A 55 3.60 9.15 -39.47
CA ALA A 55 3.18 8.66 -40.80
C ALA A 55 3.49 9.82 -41.83
N GLY A 56 3.65 9.71 -43.17
CA GLY A 56 2.86 9.18 -44.32
C GLY A 56 3.02 10.17 -45.53
N PRO A 57 2.31 10.11 -46.69
CA PRO A 57 1.63 9.02 -47.42
C PRO A 57 1.91 8.98 -48.98
N ALA A 58 1.55 7.89 -49.68
CA ALA A 58 1.34 7.87 -51.15
C ALA A 58 0.40 6.71 -51.59
N SER A 59 -0.40 6.96 -52.64
CA SER A 59 -1.57 6.19 -53.11
C SER A 59 -1.27 5.03 -54.09
N GLY A 60 -2.12 3.99 -54.14
CA GLY A 60 -2.18 2.98 -55.23
C GLY A 60 -3.08 1.75 -54.94
N PRO A 61 -3.73 1.09 -55.93
CA PRO A 61 -4.93 0.28 -55.71
C PRO A 61 -4.76 -1.26 -55.62
N ALA A 62 -5.72 -1.88 -54.92
CA ALA A 62 -6.27 -3.24 -55.04
C ALA A 62 -5.34 -4.46 -54.99
N HIS A 63 -5.30 -5.10 -53.80
CA HIS A 63 -5.33 -6.56 -53.67
C HIS A 63 -6.19 -6.95 -52.45
N ARG A 64 -7.33 -7.61 -52.69
CA ARG A 64 -8.18 -8.19 -51.65
C ARG A 64 -7.39 -9.28 -50.92
N ARG A 65 -7.13 -9.09 -49.63
CA ARG A 65 -6.71 -10.14 -48.69
C ARG A 65 -7.66 -10.16 -47.49
N PRO A 66 -7.95 -11.36 -46.96
CA PRO A 66 -9.15 -11.58 -46.16
C PRO A 66 -9.05 -10.89 -44.78
N SER A 67 -10.14 -10.24 -44.44
CA SER A 67 -10.65 -9.95 -43.09
C SER A 67 -9.89 -10.65 -41.95
N ARG A 68 -8.85 -9.99 -41.40
CA ARG A 68 -8.51 -10.15 -39.98
C ARG A 68 -9.32 -9.10 -39.23
N ARG A 69 -10.48 -9.51 -38.73
CA ARG A 69 -11.18 -8.77 -37.67
C ARG A 69 -10.21 -8.69 -36.49
N ARG A 70 -9.51 -7.57 -36.39
CA ARG A 70 -8.66 -7.24 -35.24
C ARG A 70 -9.57 -7.09 -34.01
N PRO A 71 -9.08 -7.51 -32.84
CA PRO A 71 -9.94 -7.94 -31.76
C PRO A 71 -10.45 -6.74 -30.97
N LEU A 72 -11.74 -6.44 -31.09
CA LEU A 72 -12.46 -5.66 -30.07
C LEU A 72 -12.42 -6.37 -28.69
N LEU A 73 -12.04 -7.65 -28.65
CA LEU A 73 -11.87 -8.46 -27.45
C LEU A 73 -10.58 -8.14 -26.66
N SER A 74 -9.54 -7.57 -27.27
CA SER A 74 -8.29 -7.28 -26.53
C SER A 74 -8.40 -6.05 -25.65
N GLN A 75 -9.28 -5.10 -25.97
CA GLN A 75 -9.56 -3.95 -25.11
C GLN A 75 -10.49 -4.33 -23.95
N LEU A 76 -11.43 -5.25 -24.16
CA LEU A 76 -12.29 -5.77 -23.08
C LEU A 76 -11.52 -6.64 -22.07
N ALA A 77 -10.49 -7.37 -22.51
CA ALA A 77 -9.63 -8.13 -21.60
C ALA A 77 -8.73 -7.23 -20.74
N ALA A 78 -8.20 -6.13 -21.29
CA ALA A 78 -7.42 -5.15 -20.52
C ALA A 78 -8.30 -4.36 -19.52
N VAL A 79 -9.54 -4.02 -19.91
CA VAL A 79 -10.51 -3.38 -19.01
C VAL A 79 -11.06 -4.37 -17.97
N GLY A 80 -11.19 -5.65 -18.31
CA GLY A 80 -11.61 -6.71 -17.38
C GLY A 80 -10.59 -7.01 -16.29
N LEU A 81 -9.28 -7.00 -16.61
CA LEU A 81 -8.21 -7.18 -15.64
C LEU A 81 -8.08 -5.96 -14.70
N ALA A 82 -8.30 -4.75 -15.22
CA ALA A 82 -8.40 -3.53 -14.40
C ALA A 82 -9.69 -3.51 -13.55
N GLY A 83 -10.81 -3.96 -14.12
CA GLY A 83 -12.12 -4.03 -13.46
C GLY A 83 -12.18 -5.04 -12.32
N ALA A 84 -11.56 -6.21 -12.48
CA ALA A 84 -11.47 -7.23 -11.43
C ALA A 84 -10.56 -6.79 -10.26
N MET A 85 -9.56 -5.93 -10.48
CA MET A 85 -8.83 -5.24 -9.40
C MET A 85 -9.66 -4.10 -8.77
N MET A 86 -10.55 -3.46 -9.54
CA MET A 86 -11.36 -2.32 -9.08
C MET A 86 -12.58 -2.71 -8.22
N VAL A 87 -13.20 -3.87 -8.43
CA VAL A 87 -14.43 -4.26 -7.69
C VAL A 87 -14.18 -4.53 -6.18
N SER A 88 -12.94 -4.76 -5.77
CA SER A 88 -12.50 -4.84 -4.36
C SER A 88 -11.78 -3.59 -3.84
N SER A 89 -11.70 -2.51 -4.65
CA SER A 89 -10.87 -1.35 -4.33
C SER A 89 -11.42 -0.52 -3.16
N PHE A 90 -12.74 -0.28 -3.07
CA PHE A 90 -13.30 0.58 -2.01
C PHE A 90 -13.05 0.04 -0.59
N ALA A 91 -13.26 -1.25 -0.37
CA ALA A 91 -13.01 -1.87 0.94
C ALA A 91 -11.51 -1.95 1.28
N THR A 92 -10.64 -2.15 0.29
CA THR A 92 -9.19 -2.21 0.51
C THR A 92 -8.61 -0.84 0.88
N TYR A 93 -9.10 0.25 0.27
CA TYR A 93 -8.64 1.61 0.60
C TYR A 93 -9.10 2.07 1.98
N GLN A 94 -10.30 1.67 2.41
CA GLN A 94 -10.84 2.03 3.73
C GLN A 94 -10.40 1.08 4.85
N ALA A 95 -9.74 -0.03 4.52
CA ALA A 95 -9.30 -1.00 5.52
C ALA A 95 -8.45 -0.34 6.60
N VAL A 96 -8.77 -0.62 7.86
CA VAL A 96 -8.06 -0.16 9.06
C VAL A 96 -7.34 -1.35 9.72
N PRO A 97 -6.37 -1.11 10.62
CA PRO A 97 -5.71 -2.17 11.35
C PRO A 97 -6.72 -3.13 12.00
N GLY A 98 -6.56 -4.44 11.75
CA GLY A 98 -7.51 -5.46 12.19
C GLY A 98 -8.39 -6.03 11.07
N ASP A 99 -8.58 -5.28 9.98
CA ASP A 99 -9.33 -5.77 8.82
C ASP A 99 -8.55 -6.83 8.02
N THR A 100 -9.28 -7.75 7.41
CA THR A 100 -8.71 -8.85 6.61
C THR A 100 -7.85 -8.36 5.44
N LEU A 101 -8.23 -7.23 4.82
CA LEU A 101 -7.53 -6.64 3.68
C LEU A 101 -6.48 -5.59 4.08
N TYR A 102 -6.32 -5.28 5.37
CA TYR A 102 -5.36 -4.28 5.82
C TYR A 102 -3.89 -4.61 5.46
N PRO A 103 -3.41 -5.86 5.57
CA PRO A 103 -2.05 -6.21 5.13
C PRO A 103 -1.83 -5.93 3.63
N LEU A 104 -2.87 -6.10 2.80
CA LEU A 104 -2.79 -5.79 1.37
C LEU A 104 -2.70 -4.28 1.12
N LYS A 105 -3.49 -3.47 1.85
CA LYS A 105 -3.38 -2.01 1.85
C LYS A 105 -1.95 -1.56 2.17
N ARG A 106 -1.37 -2.06 3.27
CA ARG A 106 0.01 -1.75 3.66
C ARG A 106 1.05 -2.16 2.62
N ALA A 107 0.88 -3.33 2.00
CA ALA A 107 1.76 -3.78 0.94
C ALA A 107 1.73 -2.84 -0.28
N ALA A 108 0.54 -2.40 -0.70
CA ALA A 108 0.36 -1.45 -1.79
C ALA A 108 1.00 -0.08 -1.48
N GLU A 109 0.72 0.48 -0.30
CA GLU A 109 1.33 1.75 0.16
C GLU A 109 2.86 1.68 0.21
N SER A 110 3.40 0.60 0.78
CA SER A 110 4.86 0.41 0.86
C SER A 110 5.50 0.28 -0.52
N THR A 111 4.76 -0.28 -1.50
CA THR A 111 5.21 -0.39 -2.88
C THR A 111 5.27 0.99 -3.51
N PHE A 112 4.28 1.86 -3.29
CA PHE A 112 4.35 3.24 -3.74
C PHE A 112 5.57 3.95 -3.13
N VAL A 113 5.81 3.90 -1.83
CA VAL A 113 7.01 4.52 -1.24
C VAL A 113 8.32 4.00 -1.88
N ARG A 114 8.41 2.70 -2.15
CA ARG A 114 9.60 2.08 -2.77
C ARG A 114 9.80 2.45 -4.23
N LEU A 115 8.71 2.55 -5.00
CA LEU A 115 8.72 2.91 -6.42
C LEU A 115 8.92 4.41 -6.66
N SER A 116 8.90 5.26 -5.63
CA SER A 116 9.31 6.65 -5.76
C SER A 116 10.74 6.75 -6.26
N THR A 117 10.93 7.51 -7.33
CA THR A 117 12.22 7.62 -8.05
C THR A 117 13.18 8.59 -7.38
N ASP A 118 12.66 9.58 -6.67
CA ASP A 118 13.45 10.57 -5.94
C ASP A 118 13.07 10.65 -4.46
N ASP A 119 13.99 11.19 -3.65
CA ASP A 119 13.83 11.28 -2.20
C ASP A 119 12.74 12.29 -1.78
N ALA A 120 12.45 13.30 -2.61
CA ALA A 120 11.40 14.28 -2.31
C ALA A 120 10.01 13.64 -2.45
N GLU A 121 9.77 12.90 -3.53
CA GLU A 121 8.56 12.11 -3.73
C GLU A 121 8.44 11.03 -2.67
N ARG A 122 9.53 10.31 -2.36
CA ARG A 122 9.51 9.31 -1.29
C ARG A 122 9.15 9.93 0.06
N GLY A 123 9.73 11.08 0.39
CA GLY A 123 9.42 11.83 1.61
C GLY A 123 7.95 12.27 1.67
N ARG A 124 7.40 12.79 0.57
CA ARG A 124 5.97 13.13 0.47
C ARG A 124 5.06 11.90 0.64
N ARG A 125 5.42 10.75 0.07
CA ARG A 125 4.64 9.50 0.24
C ARG A 125 4.68 8.98 1.68
N GLU A 126 5.79 9.17 2.39
CA GLU A 126 5.89 8.86 3.83
C GLU A 126 5.01 9.79 4.68
N LEU A 127 4.95 11.09 4.38
CA LEU A 127 4.02 12.02 5.04
C LEU A 127 2.56 11.63 4.78
N ALA A 128 2.19 11.30 3.54
CA ALA A 128 0.86 10.81 3.22
C ALA A 128 0.51 9.48 3.94
N SER A 129 1.50 8.61 4.15
CA SER A 129 1.34 7.40 4.99
C SER A 129 1.03 7.78 6.44
N ALA A 130 1.70 8.80 6.99
CA ALA A 130 1.45 9.31 8.34
C ALA A 130 0.03 9.90 8.51
N GLU A 131 -0.44 10.74 7.57
CA GLU A 131 -1.82 11.25 7.55
C GLU A 131 -2.84 10.11 7.50
N THR A 132 -2.55 9.08 6.69
CA THR A 132 -3.40 7.89 6.61
C THR A 132 -3.43 7.12 7.92
N ARG A 133 -2.28 6.97 8.61
CA ARG A 133 -2.24 6.34 9.94
C ARG A 133 -3.02 7.15 10.97
N ALA A 134 -3.00 8.48 10.93
CA ALA A 134 -3.79 9.32 11.83
C ALA A 134 -5.29 9.05 11.66
N ARG A 135 -5.78 9.01 10.42
CA ARG A 135 -7.19 8.68 10.13
C ARG A 135 -7.57 7.26 10.55
N GLU A 136 -6.63 6.31 10.45
CA GLU A 136 -6.84 4.96 10.96
C GLU A 136 -6.92 4.92 12.48
N VAL A 137 -6.11 5.72 13.19
CA VAL A 137 -6.24 5.88 14.65
C VAL A 137 -7.64 6.38 14.98
N ALA A 138 -8.11 7.47 14.37
CA ALA A 138 -9.46 7.99 14.59
C ALA A 138 -10.54 6.92 14.37
N SER A 139 -10.38 6.09 13.35
CA SER A 139 -11.34 5.01 13.02
C SER A 139 -11.33 3.86 14.04
N LEU A 140 -10.21 3.68 14.75
CA LEU A 140 -10.05 2.65 15.79
C LEU A 140 -10.55 3.12 17.16
N LEU A 141 -10.62 4.43 17.41
CA LEU A 141 -11.17 4.98 18.64
C LEU A 141 -12.63 4.55 18.79
N GLY A 142 -13.03 4.16 19.99
CA GLY A 142 -14.36 3.62 20.27
C GLY A 142 -14.60 2.16 19.87
N SER A 143 -13.64 1.47 19.22
CA SER A 143 -13.74 0.03 18.93
C SER A 143 -13.25 -0.83 20.09
N SER A 144 -13.99 -1.88 20.46
CA SER A 144 -13.67 -2.75 21.62
C SER A 144 -12.37 -3.55 21.48
N SER A 145 -11.90 -3.77 20.27
CA SER A 145 -10.60 -4.39 19.96
C SER A 145 -9.50 -3.37 19.62
N GLY A 146 -9.80 -2.07 19.71
CA GLY A 146 -8.97 -0.99 19.17
C GLY A 146 -7.69 -0.71 19.94
N GLY A 147 -7.67 -0.85 21.26
CA GLY A 147 -6.56 -0.37 22.11
C GLY A 147 -5.15 -0.78 21.63
N PRO A 148 -4.82 -2.09 21.53
CA PRO A 148 -3.51 -2.52 21.04
C PRO A 148 -3.21 -2.12 19.59
N LEU A 149 -4.25 -1.88 18.78
CA LEU A 149 -4.11 -1.44 17.40
C LEU A 149 -3.86 0.08 17.32
N VAL A 150 -4.49 0.88 18.18
CA VAL A 150 -4.26 2.33 18.29
C VAL A 150 -2.80 2.63 18.58
N GLY A 151 -2.21 2.05 19.64
CA GLY A 151 -0.80 2.29 19.98
C GLY A 151 0.18 1.87 18.88
N ARG A 152 -0.09 0.74 18.19
CA ARG A 152 0.72 0.33 17.02
C ARG A 152 0.59 1.31 15.86
N THR A 153 -0.60 1.84 15.62
CA THR A 153 -0.89 2.75 14.51
C THR A 153 -0.32 4.14 14.75
N LEU A 154 -0.39 4.64 15.99
CA LEU A 154 0.33 5.84 16.43
C LEU A 154 1.84 5.70 16.20
N LYS A 155 2.41 4.51 16.47
CA LYS A 155 3.83 4.26 16.24
C LYS A 155 4.21 4.26 14.76
N ASP A 156 3.36 3.65 13.93
CA ASP A 156 3.54 3.66 12.47
C ASP A 156 3.40 5.07 11.89
N MET A 157 2.49 5.88 12.44
CA MET A 157 2.29 7.30 12.09
C MET A 157 3.55 8.11 12.39
N GLU A 158 4.06 8.02 13.61
CA GLU A 158 5.28 8.70 14.06
C GLU A 158 6.48 8.31 13.20
N LYS A 159 6.66 7.01 12.93
CA LYS A 159 7.76 6.50 12.11
C LYS A 159 7.70 7.02 10.67
N SER A 160 6.52 7.02 10.07
CA SER A 160 6.33 7.53 8.70
C SER A 160 6.58 9.05 8.66
N THR A 161 6.12 9.77 9.68
CA THR A 161 6.38 11.22 9.83
C THR A 161 7.88 11.50 9.88
N LYS A 162 8.61 10.89 10.83
CA LYS A 162 10.05 11.10 10.99
C LYS A 162 10.82 10.77 9.71
N SER A 163 10.46 9.67 9.05
CA SER A 163 11.08 9.26 7.79
C SER A 163 10.80 10.25 6.65
N GLY A 164 9.58 10.78 6.57
CA GLY A 164 9.18 11.76 5.57
C GLY A 164 9.87 13.11 5.76
N ILE A 165 9.88 13.60 7.00
CA ILE A 165 10.55 14.85 7.39
C ILE A 165 12.06 14.77 7.16
N GLU A 166 12.72 13.71 7.62
CA GLU A 166 14.17 13.53 7.43
C GLU A 166 14.57 13.55 5.95
N ARG A 167 13.79 12.88 5.10
CA ARG A 167 14.04 12.88 3.65
C ARG A 167 13.79 14.24 3.03
N LEU A 168 12.67 14.88 3.37
CA LEU A 168 12.31 16.18 2.80
C LEU A 168 13.28 17.27 3.24
N GLU A 169 13.68 17.35 4.50
CA GLU A 169 14.67 18.33 4.96
C GLU A 169 16.02 18.18 4.25
N ARG A 170 16.40 16.97 3.82
CA ARG A 170 17.65 16.74 3.08
C ARG A 170 17.62 17.34 1.67
N VAL A 171 16.47 17.32 1.00
CA VAL A 171 16.34 17.65 -0.43
C VAL A 171 15.58 18.95 -0.71
N GLU A 172 14.67 19.32 0.18
CA GLU A 172 13.87 20.54 0.20
C GLU A 172 13.93 21.16 1.63
N PRO A 173 15.08 21.68 2.10
CA PRO A 173 15.18 22.26 3.44
C PRO A 173 14.16 23.38 3.66
N ARG A 174 13.53 23.42 4.84
CA ARG A 174 12.48 24.42 5.17
C ARG A 174 11.32 24.43 4.16
N SER A 175 10.95 23.26 3.62
CA SER A 175 9.83 23.14 2.70
C SER A 175 8.53 23.61 3.38
N PRO A 176 7.74 24.50 2.75
CA PRO A 176 6.44 24.90 3.31
C PRO A 176 5.49 23.70 3.47
N LYS A 177 5.70 22.62 2.72
CA LYS A 177 4.94 21.37 2.85
C LYS A 177 5.11 20.71 4.21
N ILE A 178 6.28 20.84 4.85
CA ILE A 178 6.52 20.31 6.19
C ILE A 178 5.67 21.06 7.21
N LYS A 179 5.63 22.40 7.09
CA LYS A 179 4.79 23.26 7.93
C LYS A 179 3.30 22.91 7.76
N THR A 180 2.81 22.88 6.52
CA THR A 180 1.41 22.52 6.24
C THR A 180 1.06 21.12 6.76
N PHE A 181 1.93 20.13 6.52
CA PHE A 181 1.74 18.79 7.07
C PHE A 181 1.64 18.81 8.61
N ALA A 182 2.54 19.52 9.31
CA ALA A 182 2.53 19.58 10.76
C ALA A 182 1.23 20.21 11.31
N GLU A 183 0.74 21.27 10.64
CA GLU A 183 -0.53 21.93 10.98
C GLU A 183 -1.73 20.98 10.79
N ASP A 184 -1.88 20.37 9.61
CA ASP A 184 -2.98 19.45 9.29
C ASP A 184 -2.97 18.22 10.22
N GLN A 185 -1.78 17.73 10.51
CA GLN A 185 -1.58 16.56 11.35
C GLN A 185 -1.90 16.85 12.83
N LYS A 186 -1.54 18.05 13.31
CA LYS A 186 -1.93 18.53 14.64
C LYS A 186 -3.44 18.66 14.76
N GLU A 187 -4.09 19.26 13.76
CA GLU A 187 -5.55 19.37 13.72
C GLU A 187 -6.23 18.00 13.77
N THR A 188 -5.65 17.01 13.10
CA THR A 188 -6.18 15.64 13.07
C THR A 188 -5.98 14.94 14.42
N VAL A 189 -4.80 15.00 15.03
CA VAL A 189 -4.44 14.19 16.21
C VAL A 189 -4.94 14.79 17.52
N LYS A 190 -4.98 16.12 17.66
CA LYS A 190 -5.32 16.79 18.93
C LYS A 190 -6.70 16.43 19.49
N PRO A 191 -7.78 16.29 18.70
CA PRO A 191 -9.08 15.85 19.20
C PRO A 191 -9.06 14.44 19.81
N MET A 192 -8.21 13.56 19.27
CA MET A 192 -8.14 12.15 19.67
C MET A 192 -7.63 11.96 21.11
N LEU A 193 -6.86 12.91 21.64
CA LEU A 193 -6.19 12.79 22.95
C LEU A 193 -7.15 12.45 24.10
N GLN A 194 -8.41 12.87 23.99
CA GLN A 194 -9.43 12.64 25.02
C GLN A 194 -9.92 11.19 25.08
N GLU A 195 -9.69 10.42 24.01
CA GLU A 195 -10.15 9.04 23.85
C GLU A 195 -9.02 8.00 24.03
N LEU A 196 -7.78 8.47 24.23
CA LEU A 196 -6.60 7.62 24.37
C LEU A 196 -6.41 7.14 25.81
N ASP A 197 -5.91 5.91 25.97
CA ASP A 197 -5.40 5.45 27.27
C ASP A 197 -4.08 6.15 27.64
N ASP A 198 -3.65 6.04 28.90
CA ASP A 198 -2.45 6.73 29.42
C ASP A 198 -1.19 6.50 28.57
N SER A 199 -1.01 5.28 28.03
CA SER A 199 0.17 4.92 27.24
C SER A 199 0.11 5.51 25.84
N GLN A 200 -1.06 5.49 25.22
CA GLN A 200 -1.31 6.06 23.90
C GLN A 200 -1.30 7.59 23.96
N LEU A 201 -1.81 8.17 25.05
CA LEU A 201 -1.82 9.61 25.30
C LEU A 201 -0.40 10.15 25.38
N ALA A 202 0.47 9.51 26.18
CA ALA A 202 1.88 9.89 26.25
C ALA A 202 2.56 9.82 24.87
N GLN A 203 2.30 8.76 24.10
CA GLN A 203 2.83 8.62 22.75
C GLN A 203 2.33 9.73 21.79
N ALA A 204 1.04 10.07 21.86
CA ALA A 204 0.47 11.12 21.02
C ALA A 204 0.97 12.51 21.42
N GLN A 205 1.20 12.77 22.71
CA GLN A 205 1.79 14.01 23.20
C GLN A 205 3.25 14.17 22.73
N ASP A 206 4.08 13.13 22.90
CA ASP A 206 5.46 13.12 22.39
C ASP A 206 5.51 13.40 20.87
N TYR A 207 4.52 12.88 20.15
CA TYR A 207 4.37 13.11 18.72
C TYR A 207 3.99 14.56 18.40
N LEU A 208 3.02 15.13 19.12
CA LEU A 208 2.59 16.53 18.94
C LEU A 208 3.74 17.50 19.25
N ASP A 209 4.50 17.25 20.31
CA ASP A 209 5.68 18.04 20.67
C ASP A 209 6.74 17.98 19.55
N TYR A 210 6.93 16.80 18.95
CA TYR A 210 7.85 16.64 17.82
C TYR A 210 7.42 17.47 16.60
N ILE A 211 6.15 17.42 16.18
CA ILE A 211 5.69 18.16 15.00
C ILE A 211 5.57 19.67 15.25
N ASP A 212 5.27 20.09 16.49
CA ASP A 212 5.29 21.51 16.87
C ASP A 212 6.71 22.08 16.76
N GLY A 213 7.74 21.28 17.08
CA GLY A 213 9.13 21.65 16.85
C GLY A 213 9.54 21.83 15.39
N LEU A 214 8.72 21.40 14.42
CA LEU A 214 8.98 21.57 12.99
C LEU A 214 8.44 22.89 12.43
N VAL A 215 7.50 23.54 13.14
CA VAL A 215 6.91 24.81 12.73
C VAL A 215 7.68 25.94 13.40
N PRO A 216 8.41 26.80 12.64
CA PRO A 216 9.08 27.95 13.23
C PRO A 216 8.05 28.92 13.86
N PRO A 217 8.38 29.59 14.97
CA PRO A 217 7.51 30.62 15.54
C PRO A 217 7.30 31.75 14.52
N GLU A 218 6.07 32.30 14.49
CA GLU A 218 5.70 33.42 13.63
C GLU A 218 6.48 34.71 13.92
#